data_AF-A0AAU4SYU0-F1
#
_entry.id   AF-A0AAU4SYU0-F1
#
_cell.length_a   1.000
_cell.length_b   1.000
_cell.length_c   1.000
_cell.angle_alpha   90.00
_cell.angle_beta   90.00
_cell.angle_gamma   90.00
#
_symmetry.space_group_name_H-M   'P 1'
#
loop_
_entity.id
_entity.type
_entity.pdbx_description
1 polymer ?
#
loop_
_entity_poly.entity_id
_entity_poly.type
_entity_poly.pdbx_seq_one_letter_code
_entity_poly.pdbx_strand_id
1 'polypeptide(L)' 'MNFTPQVETAELSDTGLDNVSGGLAGGVSGGGLLQAGPVNVDVCADAFGAASADGVVAGVSVHAGAH' A
#
# COMPACT_ATOMS: atom_id res chain seq x y z
N MET A 1 -38.11 4.24 18.60
CA MET A 1 -36.81 4.75 19.08
C MET A 1 -35.88 4.78 17.87
N ASN A 2 -35.46 5.97 17.44
CA ASN A 2 -34.59 6.15 16.27
C ASN A 2 -33.15 6.25 16.76
N PHE A 3 -32.35 5.21 16.49
CA PHE A 3 -30.93 5.17 16.84
C PHE A 3 -30.16 5.84 15.69
N THR A 4 -30.00 7.16 15.75
CA THR A 4 -29.04 7.84 14.88
C THR A 4 -27.65 7.58 15.46
N PRO A 5 -26.78 6.78 14.83
CA PRO A 5 -25.43 6.57 15.35
C PRO A 5 -24.75 7.93 15.47
N GLN A 6 -24.46 8.34 16.71
CA GLN A 6 -23.64 9.52 16.96
C GLN A 6 -22.23 9.10 16.52
N VAL A 7 -21.80 9.52 15.33
CA VAL A 7 -20.38 9.48 15.01
C VAL A 7 -19.75 10.47 15.98
N GLU A 8 -19.10 9.97 17.02
CA GLU A 8 -18.24 10.77 17.87
C GLU A 8 -17.13 11.31 16.95
N THR A 9 -17.28 12.56 16.51
CA THR A 9 -16.18 13.32 15.94
C THR A 9 -15.24 13.61 17.11
N ALA A 10 -14.43 12.62 17.47
CA ALA A 10 -13.25 12.87 18.28
C ALA A 10 -12.39 13.83 17.45
N GLU A 11 -12.46 15.12 17.79
CA GLU A 11 -11.65 16.16 17.18
C GLU A 11 -10.20 15.72 17.32
N LEU A 12 -9.59 15.33 16.20
CA LEU A 12 -8.17 15.05 16.17
C LEU A 12 -7.47 16.39 16.42
N SER A 13 -6.68 16.44 17.50
CA SER A 13 -5.79 17.56 17.75
C SER A 13 -4.99 17.89 16.48
N ASP A 14 -4.66 19.17 16.24
CA ASP A 14 -3.86 19.58 15.07
C ASP A 14 -2.59 18.72 14.90
N THR A 15 -1.96 18.28 16.00
CA THR A 15 -0.80 17.35 15.99
C THR A 15 -1.14 15.92 15.57
N GLY A 16 -2.39 15.49 15.72
CA GLY A 16 -2.89 14.23 15.14
C GLY A 16 -3.11 14.32 13.63
N LEU A 17 -3.35 15.53 13.10
CA LEU A 17 -3.48 15.77 11.66
C LEU A 17 -2.11 15.79 10.94
N ASP A 18 -1.01 16.05 11.66
CA ASP A 18 0.36 15.92 11.12
C ASP A 18 0.65 14.50 10.61
N ASN A 19 0.02 13.50 11.22
CA ASN A 19 0.14 12.09 10.81
C ASN A 19 -0.80 11.71 9.65
N VAL A 20 -1.84 12.50 9.38
CA VAL A 20 -2.81 12.23 8.29
C VAL A 20 -2.20 12.51 6.92
N SER A 21 -1.21 13.42 6.85
CA SER A 21 -0.46 13.70 5.62
C SER A 21 0.81 12.84 5.46
N GLY A 22 0.95 11.78 6.29
CA GLY A 22 1.92 10.68 6.23
C GLY A 22 3.10 10.90 5.28
N GLY A 23 4.12 11.62 5.77
CA GLY A 23 5.25 12.13 5.01
C GLY A 23 6.06 11.07 4.25
N LEU A 24 5.59 10.68 3.07
CA LEU A 24 6.35 9.89 2.11
C LEU A 24 7.53 10.72 1.61
N ALA A 25 8.71 10.46 2.18
CA ALA A 25 9.95 11.15 1.84
C ALA A 25 10.56 10.64 0.52
N GLY A 26 10.20 9.42 0.12
CA GLY A 26 10.62 8.83 -1.13
C GLY A 26 10.14 7.39 -1.27
N GLY A 27 9.88 6.97 -2.50
CA GLY A 27 9.49 5.60 -2.82
C GLY A 27 10.16 5.12 -4.10
N VAL A 28 10.42 3.82 -4.16
CA VAL A 28 10.91 3.13 -5.34
C VAL A 28 10.04 1.92 -5.59
N SER A 29 9.69 1.71 -6.86
CA SER A 29 8.93 0.55 -7.32
C SER A 29 9.66 -0.07 -8.50
N GLY A 30 9.70 -1.40 -8.54
CA GLY A 30 10.35 -2.16 -9.59
C GLY A 30 9.65 -3.49 -9.80
N GLY A 31 9.21 -3.73 -11.04
CA GLY A 31 8.51 -4.94 -11.44
C GLY A 31 9.23 -5.69 -12.55
N GLY A 32 9.09 -7.02 -12.54
CA GLY A 32 9.60 -7.92 -13.57
C GLY A 32 8.53 -8.92 -14.00
N LEU A 33 8.49 -9.21 -15.30
CA LEU A 33 7.60 -10.18 -15.92
C LEU A 33 8.45 -11.34 -16.45
N LEU A 34 8.15 -12.55 -16.01
CA LEU A 34 8.77 -13.78 -16.47
C LEU A 34 7.69 -14.67 -17.08
N GLN A 35 7.77 -14.91 -18.40
CA GLN A 35 7.03 -16.02 -19.01
C GLN A 35 7.72 -17.34 -18.67
N ALA A 36 7.04 -18.19 -17.89
CA ALA A 36 7.58 -19.45 -17.39
C ALA A 36 6.78 -20.65 -17.93
N GLY A 37 7.43 -21.50 -18.73
CA GLY A 37 6.84 -22.76 -19.21
C GLY A 37 5.96 -22.60 -20.46
N PRO A 38 5.18 -23.64 -20.86
CA PRO A 38 4.36 -23.56 -22.07
C PRO A 38 3.50 -22.30 -22.03
N VAL A 39 3.28 -21.70 -23.22
CA VAL A 39 2.97 -20.29 -23.58
C VAL A 39 1.79 -19.61 -22.85
N ASN A 40 1.27 -20.19 -21.77
CA ASN A 40 0.01 -19.85 -21.11
C ASN A 40 0.16 -19.61 -19.60
N VAL A 41 1.37 -19.37 -19.07
CA VAL A 41 1.58 -18.93 -17.69
C VAL A 41 2.47 -17.68 -17.64
N ASP A 42 1.93 -16.61 -17.07
CA ASP A 42 2.64 -15.36 -16.81
C ASP A 42 2.93 -15.22 -15.31
N VAL A 43 4.17 -14.93 -14.95
CA VAL A 43 4.58 -14.67 -13.57
C VAL A 43 5.06 -13.23 -13.47
N CYS A 44 4.28 -12.40 -12.79
CA CYS A 44 4.62 -11.03 -12.44
C CYS A 44 5.16 -10.98 -11.01
N ALA A 45 6.26 -10.28 -10.79
CA ALA A 45 6.75 -9.93 -9.47
C ALA A 45 6.94 -8.42 -9.38
N ASP A 46 6.45 -7.81 -8.30
CA ASP A 46 6.65 -6.40 -8.00
C ASP A 46 7.27 -6.26 -6.61
N ALA A 47 8.23 -5.35 -6.49
CA ALA A 47 8.80 -4.94 -5.23
C ALA A 47 8.67 -3.42 -5.07
N PHE A 48 8.24 -3.00 -3.89
CA PHE A 48 8.18 -1.59 -3.54
C PHE A 48 8.84 -1.33 -2.19
N GLY A 49 9.40 -0.12 -2.07
CA GLY A 49 9.88 0.42 -0.81
C GLY A 49 9.40 1.86 -0.68
N ALA A 50 8.98 2.23 0.53
CA ALA A 50 8.60 3.59 0.88
C ALA A 50 9.22 3.96 2.22
N ALA A 51 9.80 5.15 2.29
CA ALA A 51 10.40 5.71 3.49
C ALA A 51 9.68 7.00 3.90
N SER A 52 9.56 7.20 5.21
CA SER A 52 8.97 8.37 5.84
C SER A 52 9.76 8.77 7.08
N ALA A 53 9.44 9.92 7.67
CA ALA A 53 10.03 10.36 8.93
C ALA A 53 9.71 9.41 10.11
N ASP A 54 8.63 8.65 10.03
CA ASP A 54 8.17 7.72 11.07
C ASP A 54 8.73 6.29 10.87
N GLY A 55 9.18 5.96 9.66
CA GLY A 55 9.77 4.65 9.38
C GLY A 55 9.81 4.26 7.90
N VAL A 56 10.22 3.01 7.66
CA VAL A 56 10.39 2.43 6.33
C VAL A 56 9.50 1.20 6.20
N VAL A 57 8.78 1.11 5.08
CA VAL A 57 8.00 -0.06 4.67
C VAL A 57 8.53 -0.59 3.35
N ALA A 58 8.60 -1.92 3.23
CA ALA A 58 8.91 -2.59 1.97
C ALA A 58 7.95 -3.76 1.77
N GLY A 59 7.61 -4.02 0.52
CA GLY A 59 6.73 -5.11 0.14
C GLY A 59 7.18 -5.77 -1.15
N VAL A 60 6.90 -7.06 -1.24
CA VAL A 60 7.05 -7.85 -2.47
C VAL A 60 5.71 -8.52 -2.73
N SER A 61 5.25 -8.44 -3.98
CA SER A 61 4.07 -9.14 -4.44
C SER A 61 4.43 -10.01 -5.64
N VAL A 62 3.85 -11.20 -5.69
CA VAL A 62 3.98 -12.13 -6.80
C VAL A 62 2.60 -12.53 -7.28
N HIS A 63 2.39 -12.49 -8.59
CA HIS A 63 1.15 -12.86 -9.24
C HIS A 63 1.45 -13.85 -10.36
N ALA A 64 0.70 -14.95 -10.40
CA ALA A 64 0.72 -15.89 -11.51
C ALA A 64 -0.65 -15.92 -12.17
N GLY A 65 -0.69 -15.71 -13.48
CA GLY A 65 -1.89 -15.78 -14.30
C GLY A 65 -1.77 -16.86 -15.36
N ALA A 66 -2.88 -17.55 -15.65
CA ALA A 66 -2.99 -18.45 -16.79
C ALA A 66 -4.13 -17.98 -17.71
N HIS A 67 -3.93 -18.05 -19.04
CA HIS A 67 -4.92 -17.67 -20.05
C HIS A 67 -5.42 -18.88 -20.85
#